data_AF-A0A1S6JCJ2-F1
#
_entry.id   AF-A0A1S6JCJ2-F1
#
_cell.length_a   1.000
_cell.length_b   1.000
_cell.length_c   1.000
_cell.angle_alpha   90.00
_cell.angle_beta   90.00
_cell.angle_gamma   90.00
#
_symmetry.space_group_name_H-M   'P 1'
#
loop_
_entity.id
_entity.type
_entity.pdbx_description
1 polymer ?
#
loop_
_entity_poly.entity_id
_entity_poly.type
_entity_poly.pdbx_seq_one_letter_code
_entity_poly.pdbx_strand_id
1 'polypeptide(L)'
;MTERNESGHRLAGRLYATLRVLRFLTRADSPKPALEDEFKEKDSPRQLIDALRLDPFEDLLAAVHRGRHVKALGEVFRAIPALVPLREAALKDNLGTRPLAEFNAGYRAQLADLKEALPKLLD
;
A
#
# COMPACT_ATOMS: atom_id res chain seq x y z
N MET A 1 -4.51 -17.65 -13.03
CA MET A 1 -3.25 -17.35 -13.73
C MET A 1 -2.82 -15.98 -13.25
N THR A 2 -1.73 -15.86 -12.50
CA THR A 2 -1.30 -14.55 -12.00
C THR A 2 0.19 -14.38 -12.27
N GLU A 3 0.45 -13.52 -13.25
CA GLU A 3 1.66 -12.72 -13.48
C GLU A 3 3.00 -13.40 -13.20
N ARG A 4 3.48 -14.17 -14.19
CA ARG A 4 4.92 -14.41 -14.33
C ARG A 4 5.61 -13.06 -14.59
N ASN A 5 6.29 -12.56 -13.55
CA ASN A 5 7.33 -11.52 -13.54
C ASN A 5 6.89 -10.04 -13.35
N GLU A 6 6.02 -9.71 -12.39
CA GLU A 6 6.08 -8.35 -11.83
C GLU A 6 7.43 -8.12 -11.12
N SER A 7 8.01 -6.93 -11.29
CA SER A 7 9.26 -6.58 -10.63
C SER A 7 9.04 -6.43 -9.12
N GLY A 8 10.07 -6.74 -8.31
CA GLY A 8 9.96 -6.61 -6.86
C GLY A 8 9.61 -5.17 -6.42
N HIS A 9 10.11 -4.16 -7.14
CA HIS A 9 9.82 -2.76 -6.83
C HIS A 9 8.39 -2.35 -7.19
N ARG A 10 7.83 -2.92 -8.28
CA ARG A 10 6.41 -2.76 -8.60
C ARG A 10 5.51 -3.39 -7.53
N LEU A 11 5.83 -4.60 -7.09
CA LEU A 11 5.16 -5.23 -5.94
C LEU A 11 5.29 -4.39 -4.66
N ALA A 12 6.47 -3.82 -4.39
CA ALA A 12 6.67 -2.93 -3.25
C ALA A 12 5.79 -1.67 -3.31
N GLY A 13 5.61 -1.10 -4.51
CA GLY A 13 4.69 0.02 -4.75
C GLY A 13 3.24 -0.36 -4.48
N ARG A 14 2.80 -1.54 -4.95
CA ARG A 14 1.47 -2.08 -4.67
C ARG A 14 1.27 -2.31 -3.16
N LEU A 15 2.24 -2.93 -2.50
CA LEU A 15 2.21 -3.14 -1.05
C LEU A 15 2.06 -1.82 -0.29
N TYR A 16 2.86 -0.81 -0.65
CA TYR A 16 2.78 0.51 -0.03
C TYR A 16 1.41 1.16 -0.22
N ALA A 17 0.83 1.11 -1.43
CA ALA A 17 -0.53 1.61 -1.67
C ALA A 17 -1.57 0.93 -0.77
N THR A 18 -1.51 -0.40 -0.68
CA THR A 18 -2.41 -1.20 0.17
C THR A 18 -2.28 -0.82 1.65
N LEU A 19 -1.06 -0.64 2.15
CA LEU A 19 -0.81 -0.22 3.53
C LEU A 19 -1.21 1.25 3.79
N ARG A 20 -1.10 2.12 2.80
CA ARG A 20 -1.56 3.52 2.88
C ARG A 20 -3.09 3.59 2.93
N VAL A 21 -3.78 2.75 2.16
CA VAL A 21 -5.25 2.57 2.26
C VAL A 21 -5.62 2.00 3.63
N LEU A 22 -4.91 0.99 4.13
CA LEU A 22 -5.12 0.46 5.48
C LEU A 22 -5.10 1.59 6.51
N ARG A 23 -4.04 2.42 6.51
CA ARG A 23 -3.92 3.57 7.42
C ARG A 23 -5.10 4.53 7.32
N PHE A 24 -5.54 4.84 6.09
CA PHE A 24 -6.71 5.71 5.85
C PHE A 24 -8.00 5.11 6.43
N LEU A 25 -8.22 3.81 6.28
CA LEU A 25 -9.42 3.15 6.78
C LEU A 25 -9.46 3.09 8.32
N THR A 26 -8.31 2.95 8.98
CA THR A 26 -8.24 2.75 10.43
C THR A 26 -8.07 4.05 11.22
N ARG A 27 -7.55 5.11 10.59
CA ARG A 27 -7.23 6.39 11.26
C ARG A 27 -7.99 7.56 10.66
N ALA A 28 -8.74 8.27 11.51
CA ALA A 28 -9.61 9.37 11.11
C ALA A 28 -8.85 10.58 10.52
N ASP A 29 -7.61 10.78 10.98
CA ASP A 29 -6.73 11.89 10.64
C ASP A 29 -5.78 11.57 9.48
N SER A 30 -5.79 10.34 8.98
CA SER A 30 -4.93 9.97 7.87
C SER A 30 -5.50 10.53 6.57
N PRO A 31 -4.68 11.24 5.76
CA PRO A 31 -5.13 11.71 4.46
C PRO A 31 -5.45 10.51 3.57
N LYS A 32 -6.42 10.72 2.68
CA LYS A 32 -6.76 9.77 1.63
C LYS A 32 -5.56 9.63 0.67
N PRO A 33 -5.16 8.40 0.28
CA PRO A 33 -4.09 8.21 -0.69
C PRO A 33 -4.44 8.82 -2.06
N ALA A 34 -3.48 9.51 -2.66
CA ALA A 34 -3.65 10.18 -3.95
C ALA A 34 -2.71 9.56 -5.02
N LEU A 35 -3.10 9.64 -6.29
CA LEU A 35 -2.27 9.12 -7.40
C LEU A 35 -1.02 9.99 -7.63
N GLU A 36 -1.10 11.23 -7.19
CA GLU A 36 -0.08 12.28 -7.27
C GLU A 36 0.88 12.28 -6.08
N ASP A 37 0.77 11.32 -5.16
CA ASP A 37 1.71 11.19 -4.04
C ASP A 37 3.16 11.08 -4.58
N GLU A 38 4.03 12.00 -4.13
CA GLU A 38 5.41 12.11 -4.59
C GLU A 38 6.37 11.26 -3.74
N PHE A 39 7.16 10.40 -4.40
CA PHE A 39 8.22 9.59 -3.77
C PHE A 39 9.58 9.97 -4.34
N LYS A 40 10.64 9.89 -3.51
CA LYS A 40 11.99 10.31 -3.90
C LYS A 40 12.90 9.10 -4.07
N GLU A 41 13.87 9.21 -4.98
CA GLU A 41 14.83 8.12 -5.28
C GLU A 41 15.66 7.68 -4.07
N LYS A 42 15.83 8.57 -3.09
CA LYS A 42 16.59 8.34 -1.86
C LYS A 42 15.82 7.56 -0.80
N ASP A 43 14.53 7.36 -0.98
CA ASP A 43 13.70 6.63 -0.05
C ASP A 43 13.76 5.13 -0.41
N SER A 44 13.79 4.26 0.60
CA SER A 44 13.50 2.84 0.41
C SER A 44 12.02 2.54 0.66
N PRO A 45 11.42 1.54 0.00
CA PRO A 45 10.03 1.17 0.28
C PRO A 45 9.77 0.84 1.75
N ARG A 46 10.73 0.23 2.44
CA ARG A 46 10.65 0.01 3.88
C ARG A 46 10.54 1.31 4.66
N GLN A 47 11.34 2.33 4.35
CA GLN A 47 11.25 3.63 5.03
C GLN A 47 9.88 4.28 4.83
N LEU A 48 9.32 4.19 3.61
CA LEU A 48 7.99 4.69 3.31
C LEU A 48 6.91 3.94 4.12
N ILE A 49 7.01 2.61 4.19
CA ILE A 49 6.10 1.77 4.98
C ILE A 49 6.22 2.08 6.48
N ASP A 50 7.43 2.17 7.02
CA ASP A 50 7.67 2.48 8.43
C ASP A 50 7.13 3.89 8.80
N ALA A 51 7.19 4.85 7.87
CA ALA A 51 6.59 6.17 8.04
C ALA A 51 5.06 6.16 8.13
N LEU A 52 4.39 5.11 7.64
CA LEU A 52 2.96 4.89 7.87
C LEU A 52 2.65 4.50 9.31
N ARG A 53 3.64 4.21 10.17
CA ARG A 53 3.47 3.94 11.62
C ARG A 53 2.26 3.07 11.94
N LEU A 54 2.06 2.01 11.15
CA LEU A 54 0.95 1.09 11.31
C LEU A 54 1.18 0.22 12.54
N ASP A 55 0.11 -0.04 13.27
CA ASP A 55 0.05 -1.04 14.33
C ASP A 55 -1.12 -1.96 13.98
N PRO A 56 -0.88 -3.11 13.33
CA PRO A 56 -1.95 -3.95 12.80
C PRO A 56 -3.00 -4.37 13.85
N PHE A 57 -2.59 -4.51 15.11
CA PHE A 57 -3.49 -4.88 16.19
C PHE A 57 -4.38 -3.70 16.59
N GLU A 58 -3.78 -2.55 16.89
CA GLU A 58 -4.53 -1.34 17.27
C GLU A 58 -5.38 -0.80 16.11
N ASP A 59 -4.86 -0.85 14.88
CA ASP A 59 -5.57 -0.43 13.68
C ASP A 59 -6.80 -1.32 13.42
N LEU A 60 -6.70 -2.64 13.67
CA LEU A 60 -7.84 -3.56 13.61
C LEU A 60 -8.88 -3.27 14.68
N LEU A 61 -8.46 -3.11 15.94
CA LEU A 61 -9.37 -2.78 17.05
C LEU A 61 -10.09 -1.45 16.78
N ALA A 62 -9.36 -0.42 16.36
CA ALA A 62 -9.91 0.89 16.06
C ALA A 62 -10.98 0.82 14.96
N ALA A 63 -10.73 0.07 13.88
CA ALA A 63 -11.68 -0.06 12.78
C ALA A 63 -12.95 -0.84 13.20
N VAL A 64 -12.79 -1.96 13.91
CA VAL A 64 -13.91 -2.80 14.35
C VAL A 64 -14.76 -2.09 15.41
N HIS A 65 -14.15 -1.57 16.47
CA HIS A 65 -14.88 -0.91 17.56
C HIS A 65 -15.60 0.37 17.11
N ARG A 66 -15.04 1.08 16.13
CA ARG A 66 -15.66 2.30 15.58
C ARG A 66 -16.64 1.99 14.43
N GLY A 67 -16.86 0.72 14.09
CA GLY A 67 -17.75 0.29 13.01
C GLY A 67 -17.35 0.81 11.63
N ARG A 68 -16.08 1.16 11.42
CA ARG A 68 -15.63 1.80 10.18
C ARG A 68 -15.11 0.77 9.20
N HIS A 69 -15.70 0.78 8.01
CA HIS A 69 -15.16 0.14 6.80
C HIS A 69 -14.70 -1.32 6.99
N VAL A 70 -15.30 -2.08 7.91
CA VAL A 70 -14.84 -3.42 8.32
C VAL A 70 -14.71 -4.38 7.12
N LYS A 71 -15.64 -4.30 6.16
CA LYS A 71 -15.56 -5.08 4.92
C LYS A 71 -14.34 -4.68 4.07
N ALA A 72 -14.11 -3.39 3.90
CA ALA A 72 -12.96 -2.88 3.16
C ALA A 72 -11.63 -3.26 3.82
N LEU A 73 -11.58 -3.21 5.15
CA LEU A 73 -10.44 -3.63 5.94
C LEU A 73 -10.08 -5.10 5.67
N GLY A 74 -11.08 -5.99 5.65
CA GLY A 74 -10.88 -7.41 5.34
C GLY A 74 -10.30 -7.65 3.95
N GLU A 75 -10.79 -6.94 2.93
CA GLU A 75 -10.25 -7.02 1.56
C GLU A 75 -8.79 -6.57 1.48
N VAL A 76 -8.47 -5.45 2.16
CA VAL A 76 -7.09 -4.93 2.22
C VAL A 76 -6.15 -5.92 2.89
N PHE A 77 -6.52 -6.50 4.03
CA PHE A 77 -5.69 -7.52 4.69
C PHE A 77 -5.50 -8.77 3.83
N ARG A 78 -6.54 -9.20 3.11
CA ARG A 78 -6.47 -10.36 2.23
C ARG A 78 -5.50 -10.17 1.06
N ALA A 79 -5.33 -8.93 0.57
CA ALA A 79 -4.44 -8.64 -0.55
C ALA A 79 -2.95 -8.67 -0.18
N ILE A 80 -2.59 -8.33 1.07
CA ILE A 80 -1.19 -8.10 1.50
C ILE A 80 -0.23 -9.25 1.12
N PRO A 81 -0.52 -10.54 1.41
CA PRO A 81 0.44 -11.62 1.16
C PRO A 81 0.85 -11.76 -0.31
N ALA A 82 -0.05 -11.43 -1.24
CA ALA A 82 0.23 -11.49 -2.68
C ALA A 82 1.12 -10.34 -3.18
N LEU A 83 1.26 -9.28 -2.39
CA LEU A 83 1.98 -8.06 -2.76
C LEU A 83 3.38 -7.99 -2.14
N VAL A 84 3.75 -8.94 -1.27
CA VAL A 84 5.08 -8.96 -0.64
C VAL A 84 6.14 -9.38 -1.67
N PRO A 85 7.14 -8.53 -1.98
CA PRO A 85 8.22 -8.92 -2.88
C PRO A 85 9.04 -10.07 -2.31
N LEU A 86 9.33 -11.09 -3.12
CA LEU A 86 10.15 -12.24 -2.70
C LEU A 86 11.62 -11.87 -2.43
N ARG A 87 12.12 -10.81 -3.08
CA ARG A 87 13.50 -10.34 -2.90
C ARG A 87 13.51 -9.16 -1.93
N GLU A 88 14.16 -9.34 -0.78
CA GLU A 88 14.25 -8.30 0.25
C GLU A 88 14.85 -6.98 -0.24
N ALA A 89 15.77 -7.03 -1.20
CA ALA A 89 16.39 -5.85 -1.81
C ALA A 89 15.34 -4.86 -2.35
N ALA A 90 14.23 -5.35 -2.89
CA ALA A 90 13.15 -4.50 -3.39
C ALA A 90 12.40 -3.73 -2.29
N LEU A 91 12.59 -4.08 -1.02
CA LEU A 91 12.05 -3.35 0.13
C LEU A 91 13.10 -2.51 0.84
N LYS A 92 14.34 -3.01 0.91
CA LYS A 92 15.40 -2.43 1.76
C LYS A 92 16.24 -1.39 1.02
N ASP A 93 16.47 -1.57 -0.27
CA ASP A 93 17.33 -0.69 -1.03
C ASP A 93 16.59 0.60 -1.42
N ASN A 94 17.36 1.68 -1.59
CA ASN A 94 16.82 2.93 -2.10
C ASN A 94 16.31 2.73 -3.53
N LEU A 95 15.20 3.39 -3.85
CA LEU A 95 14.51 3.19 -5.11
C LEU A 95 15.36 3.55 -6.34
N GLY A 96 16.28 4.53 -6.27
CA GLY A 96 17.01 5.00 -7.47
C GLY A 96 16.06 5.39 -8.62
N THR A 97 16.56 5.66 -9.84
CA THR A 97 15.68 6.16 -10.92
C THR A 97 14.73 5.10 -11.50
N ARG A 98 15.27 3.97 -11.97
CA ARG A 98 14.45 2.91 -12.60
C ARG A 98 13.54 2.20 -11.59
N PRO A 99 14.04 1.77 -10.41
CA PRO A 99 13.15 1.16 -9.43
C PRO A 99 12.11 2.12 -8.83
N LEU A 100 12.37 3.43 -8.76
CA LEU A 100 11.33 4.43 -8.43
C LEU A 100 10.20 4.46 -9.46
N ALA A 101 10.51 4.36 -10.76
CA ALA A 101 9.48 4.33 -11.80
C ALA A 101 8.59 3.08 -11.67
N GLU A 102 9.18 1.91 -11.42
CA GLU A 102 8.47 0.66 -11.17
C GLU A 102 7.60 0.73 -9.90
N PHE A 103 8.14 1.28 -8.82
CA PHE A 103 7.40 1.50 -7.57
C PHE A 103 6.19 2.42 -7.80
N ASN A 104 6.38 3.55 -8.48
CA ASN A 104 5.29 4.46 -8.84
C ASN A 104 4.21 3.78 -9.70
N ALA A 105 4.61 2.98 -10.67
CA ALA A 105 3.68 2.24 -11.51
C ALA A 105 2.85 1.24 -10.69
N GLY A 106 3.49 0.51 -9.77
CA GLY A 106 2.81 -0.41 -8.86
C GLY A 106 1.87 0.30 -7.90
N TYR A 107 2.31 1.42 -7.33
CA TYR A 107 1.50 2.25 -6.44
C TYR A 107 0.20 2.71 -7.11
N ARG A 108 0.31 3.30 -8.31
CA ARG A 108 -0.86 3.78 -9.07
C ARG A 108 -1.78 2.65 -9.51
N ALA A 109 -1.22 1.53 -9.98
CA ALA A 109 -1.99 0.36 -10.38
C ALA A 109 -2.81 -0.19 -9.20
N GLN A 110 -2.18 -0.36 -8.04
CA GLN A 110 -2.90 -0.86 -6.87
C GLN A 110 -3.96 0.10 -6.36
N LEU A 111 -3.71 1.42 -6.40
CA LEU A 111 -4.75 2.39 -6.04
C LEU A 111 -5.94 2.34 -7.00
N ALA A 112 -5.72 2.14 -8.29
CA ALA A 112 -6.81 1.94 -9.24
C ALA A 112 -7.60 0.66 -8.91
N ASP A 113 -6.90 -0.47 -8.70
CA ASP A 113 -7.53 -1.75 -8.32
C ASP A 113 -8.35 -1.62 -7.03
N LEU A 114 -7.82 -0.92 -6.02
CA LEU A 114 -8.51 -0.69 -4.75
C LEU A 114 -9.68 0.31 -4.88
N LYS A 115 -9.59 1.31 -5.77
CA LYS A 115 -10.71 2.22 -6.08
C LYS A 115 -11.87 1.45 -6.71
N GLU A 116 -11.59 0.56 -7.66
CA GLU A 116 -12.62 -0.29 -8.26
C GLU A 116 -13.26 -1.23 -7.23
N ALA A 117 -12.46 -1.77 -6.30
CA ALA A 117 -12.97 -2.63 -5.23
C ALA A 117 -13.75 -1.86 -4.14
N LEU A 118 -13.40 -0.59 -3.89
CA LEU A 118 -13.90 0.25 -2.78
C LEU A 118 -14.34 1.66 -3.22
N PRO A 119 -15.23 1.80 -4.23
CA PRO A 119 -15.49 3.08 -4.89
C PRO A 119 -15.96 4.17 -3.92
N LYS A 120 -16.90 3.83 -3.03
CA LYS A 120 -17.47 4.75 -2.02
C LYS A 120 -16.47 5.31 -1.00
N LEU A 121 -15.23 4.80 -0.95
CA LEU A 121 -14.21 5.20 0.02
C LEU A 121 -13.02 5.89 -0.64
N LEU A 122 -12.75 5.60 -1.92
CA LEU A 122 -11.55 6.02 -2.61
C LEU A 122 -11.79 6.88 -3.87
N ASP A 123 -13.04 7.22 -4.20
CA ASP A 123 -13.42 8.18 -5.25
C ASP A 123 -12.97 9.62 -4.96
#